data_AF-A0A2D1V197-F1
#
_entry.id   AF-A0A2D1V197-F1
#
_cell.length_a   1.000
_cell.length_b   1.000
_cell.length_c   1.000
_cell.angle_alpha   90.00
_cell.angle_beta   90.00
_cell.angle_gamma   90.00
#
_symmetry.space_group_name_H-M   'P 1'
#
loop_
_entity.id
_entity.type
_entity.pdbx_description
1 polymer ?
#
loop_
_entity_poly.entity_id
_entity_poly.type
_entity_poly.pdbx_seq_one_letter_code
_entity_poly.pdbx_strand_id
1 'polypeptide(L)' 'GNATKSKAKTIDLCNNPMTKEPKLQGARRIVAEWPELDEEA' A
#
# COMPACT_ATOMS: atom_id res chain seq x y z
N GLY A 1 -4.78 -10.78 2.37
CA GLY A 1 -5.38 -9.67 1.59
C GLY A 1 -4.65 -9.41 0.29
N ASN A 2 -4.49 -10.42 -0.59
CA ASN A 2 -4.00 -10.22 -1.96
C ASN A 2 -4.96 -10.83 -3.00
N ALA A 3 -5.81 -11.78 -2.60
CA ALA A 3 -6.77 -12.44 -3.51
C ALA A 3 -7.79 -11.48 -4.14
N THR A 4 -8.13 -10.37 -3.48
CA THR A 4 -9.06 -9.35 -3.98
C THR A 4 -8.35 -8.18 -4.66
N LYS A 5 -7.03 -8.07 -4.54
CA LYS A 5 -6.26 -6.90 -4.98
C LYS A 5 -6.36 -6.66 -6.49
N SER A 6 -6.35 -7.73 -7.29
CA SER A 6 -6.45 -7.64 -8.76
C SER A 6 -7.81 -7.11 -9.25
N LYS A 7 -8.85 -7.14 -8.42
CA LYS A 7 -10.18 -6.63 -8.74
C LYS A 7 -10.51 -5.34 -7.98
N ALA A 8 -9.60 -4.87 -7.13
CA ALA A 8 -9.82 -3.69 -6.31
C ALA A 8 -9.74 -2.43 -7.17
N LYS A 9 -10.70 -1.52 -7.00
CA LYS A 9 -10.69 -0.20 -7.66
C LYS A 9 -9.83 0.81 -6.90
N THR A 10 -9.76 0.66 -5.58
CA THR A 10 -8.99 1.52 -4.66
C THR A 10 -8.42 0.65 -3.54
N ILE A 11 -7.31 1.08 -2.96
CA ILE A 11 -6.63 0.40 -1.85
C ILE A 11 -6.51 1.40 -0.70
N ASP A 12 -7.09 1.08 0.46
CA ASP A 12 -6.87 1.84 1.70
C ASP A 12 -5.75 1.20 2.52
N LEU A 13 -4.81 2.03 2.99
CA LEU A 13 -3.70 1.61 3.84
C LEU A 13 -4.07 1.87 5.31
N CYS A 14 -4.87 0.96 5.86
CA CYS A 14 -5.28 0.99 7.27
C CYS A 14 -4.10 0.75 8.21
N ASN A 15 -4.13 1.35 9.40
CA ASN A 15 -3.15 1.08 10.45
C ASN A 15 -3.34 -0.35 10.97
N ASN A 16 -2.23 -1.08 11.15
CA ASN A 16 -2.24 -2.40 11.76
C ASN A 16 -1.75 -2.32 13.22
N PRO A 17 -2.61 -2.56 14.24
CA PRO A 17 -2.21 -2.52 15.64
C PRO A 17 -1.18 -3.60 16.01
N MET A 18 -1.10 -4.69 15.23
CA MET A 18 -0.19 -5.81 15.50
C MET A 18 1.23 -5.55 14.99
N THR A 19 1.40 -4.86 13.85
CA THR A 19 2.71 -4.73 13.20
C THR A 19 3.29 -3.33 13.22
N LYS A 20 2.54 -2.30 13.65
CA LYS A 20 2.98 -0.89 13.72
C LYS A 20 3.81 -0.44 12.50
N GLU A 21 3.56 -1.05 11.34
CA GLU A 21 4.29 -0.77 10.11
C GLU A 21 3.94 0.64 9.66
N PRO A 22 4.94 1.52 9.42
CA PRO A 22 4.68 2.85 8.90
C PRO A 22 3.96 2.79 7.55
N LYS A 23 2.98 3.67 7.33
CA LYS A 23 2.16 3.67 6.11
C LYS A 23 2.97 3.78 4.82
N LEU A 24 4.04 4.61 4.82
CA LEU A 24 4.92 4.78 3.66
C LEU A 24 5.63 3.47 3.29
N GLN A 25 6.09 2.71 4.28
CA GLN A 25 6.70 1.40 4.06
C GLN A 25 5.68 0.40 3.51
N GLY A 26 4.47 0.40 4.09
CA GLY A 26 3.37 -0.42 3.60
C GLY A 26 2.97 -0.08 2.17
N ALA A 27 2.94 1.20 1.81
CA ALA A 27 2.60 1.67 0.46
C ALA A 27 3.57 1.09 -0.59
N ARG A 28 4.88 1.24 -0.37
CA ARG A 28 5.93 0.70 -1.27
C ARG A 28 5.85 -0.83 -1.44
N ARG A 29 5.40 -1.55 -0.41
CA ARG A 29 5.25 -3.02 -0.44
C ARG A 29 3.94 -3.48 -1.07
N ILE A 30 2.85 -2.74 -0.83
CA ILE A 30 1.49 -3.12 -1.22
C ILE A 30 1.14 -2.60 -2.60
N VAL A 31 1.63 -1.45 -3.03
CA VAL A 31 1.31 -0.81 -4.31
C VAL A 31 2.63 -0.71 -5.09
N ALA A 32 2.72 -1.46 -6.20
CA ALA A 32 4.01 -1.66 -6.88
C ALA A 32 4.46 -0.40 -7.62
N GLU A 33 3.50 0.38 -8.09
CA GLU A 33 3.66 1.67 -8.76
C GLU A 33 3.96 2.83 -7.79
N TRP A 34 3.87 2.61 -6.48
CA TRP A 34 4.03 3.69 -5.50
C TRP A 34 5.39 4.40 -5.55
N PRO A 35 6.55 3.72 -5.67
CA PRO A 35 7.85 4.39 -5.70
C PRO A 35 7.97 5.41 -6.84
N GLU A 36 7.45 5.08 -8.03
CA GLU A 36 7.48 5.99 -9.18
C GLU A 36 6.60 7.21 -8.95
N LEU A 37 5.38 7.01 -8.44
CA LEU A 37 4.46 8.10 -8.12
C LEU A 37 4.96 9.01 -6.98
N ASP A 38 5.71 8.45 -6.02
CA ASP A 38 6.32 9.19 -4.90
C ASP A 38 7.46 10.10 -5.40
N GLU A 39 8.17 9.70 -6.47
CA GLU A 39 9.25 10.47 -7.09
C GLU A 39 8.74 11.56 -8.05
N GLU A 40 7.52 11.41 -8.57
CA GLU A 40 6.85 12.42 -9.41
C GLU A 40 6.29 13.63 -8.62
N ALA A 41 6.20 13.52 -7.29
CA ALA A 41 5.57 14.50 -6.38
C ALA A 41 6.51 15.65 -5.96
#